data_AF-A0A2H9TQB9-F1
#
_entry.id   AF-A0A2H9TQB9-F1
#
_cell.length_a   1.000
_cell.length_b   1.000
_cell.length_c   1.000
_cell.angle_alpha   90.00
_cell.angle_beta   90.00
_cell.angle_gamma   90.00
#
_symmetry.space_group_name_H-M   'P 1'
#
loop_
_entity.id
_entity.type
_entity.pdbx_description
1 polymer ?
#
loop_
_entity_poly.entity_id
_entity_poly.type
_entity_poly.pdbx_seq_one_letter_code
_entity_poly.pdbx_strand_id
1 'polypeptide(L)'
;MSHVGCAWTFFTGKNKIAPTLCEKDDALPSPQFRGKSLRFDEIVTIAETYSKKEYDRRVEPSFSMTPLMAYLIRRELNEVKREMEIHDESRHFTHFYA
;
A
#
# COMPACT_ATOMS: atom_id res chain seq x y z
N MET A 1 4.53 -34.82 27.83
CA MET A 1 4.32 -35.45 26.51
C MET A 1 3.02 -34.90 25.94
N SER A 2 3.12 -34.00 24.95
CA SER A 2 2.11 -33.78 23.88
C SER A 2 2.51 -32.56 23.04
N HIS A 3 3.32 -32.83 22.02
CA HIS A 3 3.46 -31.95 20.86
C HIS A 3 2.22 -32.16 19.98
N VAL A 4 1.59 -31.08 19.51
CA VAL A 4 0.56 -31.17 18.45
C VAL A 4 1.05 -30.33 17.28
N GLY A 5 1.49 -31.03 16.22
CA GLY A 5 1.92 -30.43 14.97
C GLY A 5 0.73 -30.23 14.02
N CYS A 6 0.62 -29.06 13.42
CA CYS A 6 -0.29 -28.80 12.30
C CYS A 6 0.38 -29.20 10.98
N ALA A 7 -0.21 -30.16 10.26
CA ALA A 7 0.19 -30.55 8.91
C ALA A 7 -0.55 -29.69 7.87
N TRP A 8 0.18 -29.21 6.87
CA TRP A 8 -0.36 -28.54 5.68
C TRP A 8 -0.40 -29.54 4.52
N THR A 9 -1.58 -29.81 3.96
CA THR A 9 -1.71 -30.63 2.74
C THR A 9 -1.98 -29.75 1.52
N PHE A 10 -1.08 -29.82 0.54
CA PHE A 10 -1.23 -29.24 -0.80
C PHE A 10 -2.09 -30.16 -1.68
N PHE A 11 -3.08 -29.60 -2.40
CA PHE A 11 -3.86 -30.34 -3.39
C PHE A 11 -3.44 -29.93 -4.80
N THR A 12 -2.82 -30.86 -5.53
CA THR A 12 -2.50 -30.73 -6.96
C THR A 12 -3.57 -31.44 -7.79
N GLY A 13 -4.13 -30.80 -8.81
CA GLY A 13 -5.06 -31.45 -9.73
C GLY A 13 -5.02 -30.82 -11.11
N LYS A 14 -4.35 -31.49 -12.05
CA LYS A 14 -4.38 -31.21 -13.50
C LYS A 14 -5.58 -31.95 -14.10
N ASN A 15 -6.37 -31.31 -14.97
CA ASN A 15 -7.06 -32.07 -16.01
C ASN A 15 -7.31 -31.22 -17.27
N LYS A 16 -7.00 -31.82 -18.43
CA LYS A 16 -7.10 -31.25 -19.79
C LYS A 16 -8.26 -31.92 -20.51
N ILE A 17 -9.15 -31.16 -21.16
CA ILE A 17 -9.80 -31.56 -22.42
C ILE A 17 -10.00 -30.27 -23.23
N ALA A 18 -9.59 -30.29 -24.50
CA ALA A 18 -9.77 -29.22 -25.47
C ALA A 18 -11.07 -29.43 -26.27
N PRO A 19 -11.82 -28.38 -26.66
CA PRO A 19 -12.86 -28.51 -27.67
C PRO A 19 -12.37 -28.04 -29.04
N THR A 20 -12.80 -28.79 -30.04
CA THR A 20 -12.67 -28.55 -31.47
C THR A 20 -13.50 -27.35 -31.93
N LEU A 21 -12.83 -26.47 -32.68
CA LEU A 21 -13.26 -25.65 -33.83
C LEU A 21 -14.74 -25.24 -33.92
N CYS A 22 -14.99 -23.93 -33.84
CA CYS A 22 -15.90 -23.25 -34.76
C CYS A 22 -15.35 -21.85 -35.08
N GLU A 23 -15.57 -21.43 -36.32
CA GLU A 23 -14.73 -20.52 -37.07
C GLU A 23 -14.98 -19.02 -36.81
N LYS A 24 -14.06 -18.24 -37.39
CA LYS A 24 -13.76 -16.82 -37.21
C LYS A 24 -14.88 -15.90 -37.71
N ASP A 25 -15.11 -14.82 -36.96
CA ASP A 25 -15.49 -13.51 -37.49
C ASP A 25 -14.70 -12.42 -36.74
N ASP A 26 -14.22 -11.43 -37.49
CA ASP A 26 -13.16 -10.49 -37.14
C ASP A 26 -13.49 -9.58 -35.94
N ALA A 27 -12.84 -9.84 -34.80
CA ALA A 27 -12.90 -9.00 -33.61
C ALA A 27 -11.54 -8.33 -33.33
N LEU A 28 -11.60 -7.02 -33.09
CA LEU A 28 -10.51 -6.16 -32.61
C LEU A 28 -9.67 -6.85 -31.52
N PRO A 29 -8.34 -6.69 -31.49
CA PRO A 29 -7.52 -7.25 -30.42
C PRO A 29 -7.87 -6.54 -29.10
N SER A 30 -8.75 -7.18 -28.32
CA SER A 30 -8.94 -6.86 -26.91
C SER A 30 -7.58 -6.91 -26.21
N PRO A 31 -7.30 -6.01 -25.24
CA PRO A 31 -6.04 -6.04 -24.52
C PRO A 31 -5.90 -7.40 -23.85
N GLN A 32 -5.02 -8.25 -24.42
CA GLN A 32 -4.69 -9.54 -23.86
C GLN A 32 -4.01 -9.28 -22.52
N PHE A 33 -4.77 -9.43 -21.43
CA PHE A 33 -4.26 -9.33 -20.08
C PHE A 33 -3.27 -10.48 -19.85
N ARG A 34 -2.02 -10.26 -20.23
CA ARG A 34 -0.92 -11.23 -20.09
C ARG A 34 -0.37 -11.15 -18.67
N GLY A 35 -1.10 -11.73 -17.73
CA GLY A 35 -0.70 -11.82 -16.33
C GLY A 35 -1.81 -12.41 -15.48
N LYS A 36 -1.45 -13.02 -14.35
CA LYS A 36 -2.43 -13.49 -13.36
C LYS A 36 -3.24 -12.28 -12.91
N SER A 37 -4.55 -12.30 -13.11
CA SER A 37 -5.45 -11.24 -12.64
C SER A 37 -5.44 -11.22 -11.11
N LEU A 38 -5.20 -10.04 -10.53
CA LEU A 38 -5.37 -9.80 -9.10
C LEU A 38 -6.83 -10.14 -8.75
N ARG A 39 -7.04 -11.10 -7.85
CA ARG A 39 -8.37 -11.44 -7.33
C ARG A 39 -8.46 -10.97 -5.89
N PHE A 40 -9.54 -10.27 -5.57
CA PHE A 40 -9.89 -9.90 -4.21
C PHE A 40 -10.85 -10.95 -3.64
N ASP A 41 -10.75 -11.20 -2.34
CA ASP A 41 -11.73 -12.03 -1.66
C ASP A 41 -13.04 -11.25 -1.51
N GLU A 42 -14.16 -11.94 -1.72
CA GLU A 42 -15.50 -11.34 -1.59
C GLU A 42 -15.88 -11.09 -0.13
N ILE A 43 -15.22 -11.78 0.80
CA ILE A 43 -15.53 -11.78 2.23
C ILE A 43 -14.41 -11.11 3.01
N VAL A 44 -14.75 -10.03 3.72
CA VAL A 44 -13.84 -9.37 4.66
C VAL A 44 -14.07 -9.94 6.06
N THR A 45 -13.03 -10.53 6.65
CA THR A 45 -13.07 -10.98 8.05
C THR A 45 -12.80 -9.80 8.98
N ILE A 46 -13.71 -9.55 9.92
CA ILE A 46 -13.59 -8.47 10.91
C ILE A 46 -13.29 -9.09 12.27
N ALA A 47 -12.14 -8.75 12.85
CA ALA A 47 -11.79 -9.10 14.23
C ALA A 47 -12.15 -7.96 15.18
N GLU A 48 -12.49 -8.30 16.43
CA GLU A 48 -12.73 -7.31 17.47
C GLU A 48 -11.43 -6.59 17.84
N THR A 49 -11.48 -5.26 17.87
CA THR A 49 -10.38 -4.39 18.30
C THR A 49 -10.93 -3.34 19.26
N TYR A 50 -10.04 -2.64 19.95
CA TYR A 50 -10.42 -1.62 20.93
C TYR A 50 -11.42 -0.62 20.35
N SER A 51 -12.61 -0.52 20.93
CA SER A 51 -13.61 0.44 20.43
C SER A 51 -13.22 1.88 20.78
N LYS A 52 -13.83 2.87 20.12
CA LYS A 52 -13.68 4.29 20.50
C LYS A 52 -14.12 4.57 21.95
N LYS A 53 -14.95 3.70 22.53
CA LYS A 53 -15.38 3.79 23.92
C LYS A 53 -14.29 3.33 24.88
N GLU A 54 -13.44 2.41 24.45
CA GLU A 54 -12.34 1.88 25.26
C GLU A 54 -11.14 2.82 25.29
N TYR A 55 -10.89 3.60 24.23
CA TYR A 55 -9.91 4.67 24.25
C TYR A 55 -10.20 5.76 23.23
N ASP A 56 -9.87 7.00 23.61
CA ASP A 56 -9.96 8.14 22.72
C ASP A 56 -8.73 8.19 21.80
N ARG A 57 -8.98 8.03 20.50
CA ARG A 57 -7.97 8.14 19.44
C ARG A 57 -7.81 9.58 18.93
N ARG A 58 -8.55 10.54 19.49
CA ARG A 58 -8.47 11.93 19.09
C ARG A 58 -7.09 12.48 19.42
N VAL A 59 -6.52 13.14 18.43
CA VAL A 59 -5.35 13.99 18.61
C VAL A 59 -5.89 15.41 18.70
N GLU A 60 -5.40 16.19 19.67
CA GLU A 60 -5.67 17.63 19.71
C GLU A 60 -5.28 18.25 18.36
N PRO A 61 -6.16 19.02 17.70
CA PRO A 61 -5.82 19.63 16.43
C PRO A 61 -4.55 20.47 16.62
N SER A 62 -3.63 20.35 15.66
CA SER A 62 -2.30 20.94 15.66
C SER A 62 -2.29 22.35 16.28
N PHE A 63 -1.34 22.59 17.18
CA PHE A 63 -1.09 23.88 17.84
C PHE A 63 -1.35 25.06 16.90
N SER A 64 -2.00 26.10 17.40
CA SER A 64 -2.29 27.32 16.62
C SER A 64 -1.00 27.93 16.07
N MET A 65 -0.70 27.64 14.81
CA MET A 65 0.48 28.16 14.15
C MET A 65 0.31 29.67 13.96
N THR A 66 1.07 30.45 14.72
CA THR A 66 1.17 31.87 14.45
C THR A 66 2.03 32.08 13.19
N PRO A 67 1.79 33.15 12.41
CA PRO A 67 2.62 33.44 11.23
C PRO A 67 4.13 33.50 11.55
N LEU A 68 4.46 33.97 12.75
CA LEU A 68 5.85 34.01 13.24
C LEU A 68 6.41 32.61 13.49
N MET A 69 5.67 31.73 14.17
CA MET A 69 6.11 30.35 14.39
C MET A 69 6.29 29.60 13.08
N ALA A 70 5.38 29.79 12.13
CA ALA A 70 5.51 29.21 10.79
C ALA A 70 6.79 29.69 10.09
N TYR A 71 7.14 30.96 10.19
CA TYR A 71 8.39 31.49 9.64
C TYR A 71 9.63 30.86 10.30
N LEU A 72 9.65 30.77 11.62
CA LEU A 72 10.77 30.17 12.36
C LEU A 72 10.96 28.69 11.99
N ILE A 73 9.87 27.93 11.95
CA ILE A 73 9.87 26.52 11.57
C ILE A 73 10.37 26.36 10.13
N ARG A 74 9.91 27.19 9.18
CA ARG A 74 10.40 27.15 7.79
C ARG A 74 11.91 27.38 7.72
N ARG A 75 12.41 28.37 8.47
CA ARG A 75 13.84 28.70 8.50
C ARG A 75 14.68 27.54 9.04
N GLU A 76 14.27 26.99 10.18
CA GLU A 76 14.95 25.85 10.83
C GLU A 76 14.94 24.62 9.93
N LEU A 77 13.79 24.28 9.33
CA LEU A 77 13.70 23.14 8.42
C LEU A 77 14.60 23.30 7.19
N ASN A 78 14.72 24.50 6.64
CA ASN A 78 15.64 24.75 5.53
C ASN A 78 17.10 24.59 5.95
N GLU A 79 17.45 24.94 7.19
CA GLU A 79 18.81 24.76 7.73
C GLU A 79 19.13 23.28 7.92
N VAL A 80 18.24 22.54 8.57
CA VAL A 80 18.36 21.08 8.73
C VAL A 80 18.47 20.38 7.38
N LYS A 81 17.66 20.78 6.38
CA LYS A 81 17.72 20.20 5.02
C LYS A 81 19.02 20.51 4.27
N ARG A 82 19.72 21.58 4.63
CA ARG A 82 21.04 21.89 4.03
C ARG A 82 22.17 21.08 4.65
N GLU A 83 22.07 20.79 5.95
CA GLU A 83 23.07 20.02 6.69
C GLU A 83 22.90 18.50 6.51
N MET A 84 21.68 18.06 6.23
CA MET A 84 21.37 16.65 6.03
C MET A 84 22.14 16.06 4.85
N GLU A 85 22.76 14.90 5.07
CA GLU A 85 23.44 14.14 4.02
C GLU A 85 22.41 13.56 3.05
N ILE A 86 22.54 13.91 1.77
CA ILE A 86 21.68 13.44 0.68
C ILE A 86 22.58 13.04 -0.49
N HIS A 87 22.27 11.90 -1.10
CA HIS A 87 22.93 11.44 -2.32
C HIS A 87 22.85 12.52 -3.41
N ASP A 88 23.94 12.76 -4.13
CA ASP A 88 24.07 13.89 -5.06
C ASP A 88 22.95 13.92 -6.11
N GLU A 89 22.63 12.77 -6.70
CA GLU A 89 21.55 12.63 -7.68
C GLU A 89 20.15 12.90 -7.10
N SER A 90 19.98 12.81 -5.78
CA SER A 90 18.70 13.00 -5.12
C SER A 90 18.52 14.39 -4.51
N ARG A 91 19.56 15.22 -4.47
CA ARG A 91 19.52 16.55 -3.83
C ARG A 91 18.40 17.44 -4.38
N HIS A 92 18.10 17.32 -5.67
CA HIS A 92 17.05 18.11 -6.32
C HIS A 92 15.61 17.73 -5.90
N PHE A 93 15.41 16.59 -5.23
CA PHE A 93 14.12 16.21 -4.66
C PHE A 93 13.86 16.83 -3.27
N THR A 94 14.85 17.54 -2.71
CA THR A 94 14.73 18.18 -1.40
C THR A 94 13.85 19.42 -1.51
N HIS A 95 12.68 19.39 -0.86
CA HIS A 95 11.75 20.53 -0.89
C HIS A 95 12.19 21.62 0.11
N PHE A 96 12.60 22.78 -0.39
CA PHE A 96 12.86 23.97 0.42
C PHE A 96 11.63 24.88 0.49
N TYR A 97 11.51 25.63 1.59
CA TYR A 97 10.46 26.62 1.76
C TYR A 97 10.95 28.04 1.45
N ALA A 98 10.08 28.89 0.92
CA ALA A 98 10.31 30.33 0.74
C ALA A 98 9.92 31.15 1.98
#